data_AF-K1LQ75-F1
#
_entry.id   AF-K1LQ75-F1
#
_cell.length_a   1.000
_cell.length_b   1.000
_cell.length_c   1.000
_cell.angle_alpha   90.00
_cell.angle_beta   90.00
_cell.angle_gamma   90.00
#
_symmetry.space_group_name_H-M   'P 1'
#
loop_
_entity.id
_entity.type
_entity.pdbx_description
1 polymer ?
#
loop_
_entity_poly.entity_id
_entity_poly.type
_entity_poly.pdbx_seq_one_letter_code
_entity_poly.pdbx_strand_id
1 'polypeptide(L)' 'MRFLKIEIILKLKIETKRKHLYKKAIDLGLTHPEVINCSQELDELLNKYSNLAK' A
#
# COMPACT_ATOMS: atom_id res chain seq x y z
N MET A 1 -14.36 11.56 17.58
CA MET A 1 -13.76 11.81 16.24
C MET A 1 -12.25 11.49 16.19
N ARG A 2 -11.78 10.34 16.70
CA ARG A 2 -10.35 9.96 16.68
C ARG A 2 -10.03 8.92 15.59
N PHE A 3 -11.01 8.08 15.24
CA PHE A 3 -10.90 6.98 14.27
C PHE A 3 -10.74 7.45 12.81
N LEU A 4 -11.52 8.47 12.39
CA LEU A 4 -11.47 9.05 11.03
C LEU A 4 -10.06 9.49 10.59
N LYS A 5 -9.21 9.94 11.53
CA LYS A 5 -7.85 10.41 11.18
C LYS A 5 -6.92 9.26 10.79
N ILE A 6 -7.06 8.09 11.43
CA ILE A 6 -6.18 6.94 11.18
C ILE A 6 -6.50 6.33 9.82
N GLU A 7 -7.79 6.17 9.51
CA GLU A 7 -8.24 5.64 8.22
C GLU A 7 -7.79 6.52 7.06
N ILE A 8 -7.90 7.85 7.18
CA ILE A 8 -7.44 8.80 6.16
C ILE A 8 -5.93 8.69 5.95
N ILE A 9 -5.13 8.66 7.02
CA ILE A 9 -3.68 8.53 6.93
C ILE A 9 -3.30 7.20 6.27
N LEU A 10 -3.99 6.12 6.63
CA LEU A 10 -3.71 4.79 6.08
C LEU A 10 -4.08 4.70 4.60
N LYS A 11 -5.21 5.28 4.21
CA LYS A 11 -5.62 5.41 2.81
C LYS A 11 -4.62 6.21 1.97
N LEU A 12 -4.09 7.31 2.51
CA LEU A 12 -3.02 8.07 1.84
C LEU A 12 -1.76 7.23 1.66
N LYS A 13 -1.34 6.47 2.69
CA LYS A 13 -0.19 5.56 2.59
C LYS A 13 -0.38 4.49 1.53
N ILE A 14 -1.57 3.88 1.47
CA ILE A 14 -1.94 2.88 0.44
C ILE A 14 -1.78 3.48 -0.96
N GLU A 15 -2.36 4.65 -1.21
CA GLU A 15 -2.30 5.29 -2.53
C GLU A 15 -0.88 5.69 -2.92
N THR A 16 -0.08 6.21 -1.99
CA THR A 16 1.33 6.50 -2.23
C THR A 16 2.11 5.23 -2.56
N LYS A 17 1.91 4.15 -1.80
CA LYS A 17 2.60 2.88 -2.00
C LYS A 17 2.20 2.21 -3.31
N ARG A 18 0.92 2.32 -3.68
CA ARG A 18 0.39 1.82 -4.96
C ARG A 18 1.02 2.52 -6.17
N LYS A 19 1.13 3.85 -6.13
CA LYS A 19 1.86 4.62 -7.17
C LYS A 19 3.33 4.20 -7.26
N HIS A 20 3.97 3.99 -6.12
CA HIS A 20 5.36 3.55 -6.07
C HIS A 20 5.56 2.14 -6.66
N LEU A 21 4.66 1.21 -6.33
CA LEU A 21 4.64 -0.14 -6.89
C LEU A 21 4.51 -0.11 -8.41
N TYR A 22 3.55 0.64 -8.95
CA TYR A 22 3.38 0.76 -10.40
C TYR A 22 4.60 1.35 -11.09
N LYS A 23 5.22 2.37 -10.50
CA LYS A 23 6.47 2.93 -11.03
C LYS A 23 7.58 1.87 -11.08
N LYS A 24 7.81 1.16 -9.96
CA LYS A 24 8.83 0.09 -9.93
C LYS A 24 8.50 -1.07 -10.89
N ALA A 25 7.24 -1.42 -11.04
CA ALA A 25 6.81 -2.46 -11.98
C ALA A 25 7.09 -2.09 -13.44
N ILE A 26 6.93 -0.81 -13.79
CA ILE A 26 7.27 -0.29 -15.11
C ILE A 26 8.80 -0.27 -15.30
N ASP A 27 9.54 0.21 -14.29
CA ASP A 27 10.98 0.41 -14.38
C ASP A 27 11.78 -0.91 -14.32
N LEU A 28 11.34 -1.89 -13.53
CA LEU A 28 12.09 -3.10 -13.19
C LEU A 28 11.41 -4.40 -13.65
N GLY A 29 10.12 -4.35 -14.00
CA GLY A 29 9.29 -5.52 -14.32
C GLY A 29 8.59 -6.11 -13.10
N LEU A 30 7.48 -6.82 -13.35
CA LEU A 30 6.56 -7.31 -12.31
C LEU A 30 7.18 -8.36 -11.36
N THR A 31 8.12 -9.15 -11.84
CA THR A 31 8.76 -10.23 -11.08
C THR A 31 10.04 -9.79 -10.37
N HIS A 32 10.43 -8.52 -10.50
CA HIS A 32 11.62 -8.02 -9.83
C HIS A 32 11.45 -8.11 -8.31
N PRO A 33 12.45 -8.59 -7.54
CA PRO A 33 12.33 -8.76 -6.08
C PRO A 33 11.85 -7.49 -5.36
N GLU A 34 12.29 -6.30 -5.80
CA GLU A 34 11.81 -5.04 -5.22
C GLU A 34 10.34 -4.72 -5.50
N VAL A 35 9.82 -5.15 -6.65
CA VAL A 35 8.40 -4.99 -7.01
C VAL A 35 7.56 -5.96 -6.20
N ILE A 36 8.02 -7.21 -6.05
CA ILE A 36 7.40 -8.21 -5.19
C ILE A 36 7.35 -7.72 -3.74
N ASN A 37 8.49 -7.27 -3.19
CA ASN A 37 8.52 -6.75 -1.82
C ASN A 37 7.61 -5.53 -1.65
N CYS A 38 7.61 -4.59 -2.60
CA CYS A 38 6.72 -3.44 -2.56
C CYS A 38 5.23 -3.85 -2.63
N SER A 39 4.90 -4.92 -3.35
CA SER A 39 3.53 -5.45 -3.42
C SER A 39 3.09 -6.05 -2.09
N GLN A 40 3.97 -6.79 -1.40
CA GLN A 40 3.72 -7.35 -0.08
C GLN A 40 3.50 -6.27 0.97
N GLU A 41 4.33 -5.21 0.95
CA GLU A 41 4.16 -4.06 1.84
C GLU A 41 2.84 -3.30 1.59
N LEU A 42 2.38 -3.24 0.34
CA LEU A 42 1.07 -2.66 0.00
C LEU A 42 -0.07 -3.54 0.55
N ASP A 43 0.05 -4.86 0.40
CA ASP A 43 -0.92 -5.82 0.94
C ASP A 43 -1.04 -5.72 2.47
N GLU A 44 0.06 -5.55 3.20
CA GLU A 44 0.00 -5.32 4.64
C GLU A 44 -0.78 -4.05 5.01
N LEU A 45 -0.61 -2.97 4.25
CA LEU A 45 -1.35 -1.73 4.47
C LEU A 45 -2.84 -1.91 4.19
N LEU A 46 -3.19 -2.63 3.12
CA LEU A 46 -4.57 -2.97 2.79
C LEU A 46 -5.21 -3.84 3.87
N ASN A 47 -4.50 -4.84 4.39
CA ASN A 47 -4.97 -5.69 5.48
C ASN A 47 -5.18 -4.88 6.77
N LYS A 48 -4.25 -3.97 7.11
CA LYS A 48 -4.40 -3.05 8.25
C LYS A 48 -5.64 -2.17 8.08
N TYR A 49 -5.90 -1.67 6.87
CA TYR A 49 -7.09 -0.84 6.59
C TYR A 49 -8.39 -1.64 6.66
N SER A 50 -8.41 -2.84 6.08
CA SER A 50 -9.56 -3.74 6.14
C SER A 50 -9.91 -4.16 7.56
N ASN A 51 -8.92 -4.33 8.44
CA ASN A 51 -9.15 -4.65 9.85
C ASN A 51 -9.66 -3.46 10.67
N LEU A 52 -9.33 -2.22 10.27
CA LEU A 52 -9.86 -1.01 10.91
C LEU A 52 -11.31 -0.70 10.49
N ALA A 53 -11.70 -1.11 9.28
CA ALA A 53 -13.04 -0.92 8.73
C ALA A 53 -14.04 -2.02 9.18
N LYS A 54 -13.61 -2.98 10.01
CA LYS A 54 -14.38 -4.13 10.48
C LYS A 54 -14.87 -3.90 11.90
#